data_AF-A0A3A8KHJ0-F1
#
_entry.id   AF-A0A3A8KHJ0-F1
#
_cell.length_a   1.000
_cell.length_b   1.000
_cell.length_c   1.000
_cell.angle_alpha   90.00
_cell.angle_beta   90.00
_cell.angle_gamma   90.00
#
_symmetry.space_group_name_H-M   'P 1'
#
loop_
_entity.id
_entity.type
_entity.pdbx_description
1 polymer ?
#
loop_
_entity_poly.entity_id
_entity_poly.type
_entity_poly.pdbx_seq_one_letter_code
_entity_poly.pdbx_strand_id
1 'polypeptide(L)'
;MPTIVANRAGTCTAAGCGGRILKGEYVEYSAATGTRHLVCASADQGRRPNLKAGMCRCGAQVAPREGTLVLKESKRGASFRKEWLVQCSRCA
;
A
#
# COMPACT_ATOMS: atom_id res chain seq x y z
N MET A 1 12.20 14.73 -1.86
CA MET A 1 12.15 13.73 -2.96
C MET A 1 11.88 14.48 -4.26
N PRO A 2 12.14 13.93 -5.46
CA PRO A 2 11.74 14.62 -6.69
C PRO A 2 10.21 14.66 -6.82
N THR A 3 9.69 15.82 -7.21
CA THR A 3 8.30 15.95 -7.66
C THR A 3 8.22 15.51 -9.13
N ILE A 4 7.29 14.61 -9.44
CA ILE A 4 7.05 14.09 -10.78
C ILE A 4 5.56 14.20 -11.13
N VAL A 5 5.24 14.04 -12.41
CA VAL A 5 3.85 13.92 -12.87
C VAL A 5 3.49 12.45 -13.00
N ALA A 6 2.39 12.03 -12.39
CA ALA A 6 1.92 10.66 -12.44
C ALA A 6 1.49 10.27 -13.87
N ASN A 7 2.23 9.37 -14.52
CA ASN A 7 1.88 8.89 -15.86
C ASN A 7 0.69 7.90 -15.86
N ARG A 8 0.37 7.30 -14.70
CA ARG A 8 -0.73 6.35 -14.53
C ARG A 8 -1.45 6.61 -13.21
N ALA A 9 -2.72 6.22 -13.15
CA ALA A 9 -3.45 6.23 -11.89
C ALA A 9 -2.80 5.26 -10.88
N GLY A 10 -2.68 5.71 -9.64
CA GLY A 10 -2.01 5.02 -8.56
C GLY A 10 -2.72 5.18 -7.23
N THR A 11 -2.01 4.89 -6.15
CA THR A 11 -2.53 5.04 -4.78
C THR A 11 -1.46 5.66 -3.91
N CYS A 12 -1.84 6.68 -3.14
CA CYS A 12 -0.95 7.34 -2.21
C CYS A 12 -0.55 6.37 -1.10
N THR A 13 0.76 6.24 -0.88
CA THR A 13 1.34 5.33 0.13
C THR A 13 1.56 5.98 1.49
N ALA A 14 1.13 7.23 1.68
CA ALA A 14 1.19 7.89 2.97
C ALA A 14 0.21 7.29 3.99
N ALA A 15 0.61 7.24 5.25
CA ALA A 15 -0.21 6.79 6.36
C ALA A 15 -1.48 7.65 6.46
N GLY A 16 -2.64 7.00 6.62
CA GLY A 16 -3.94 7.67 6.72
C GLY A 16 -4.51 8.22 5.41
N CYS A 17 -3.74 8.25 4.31
CA CYS A 17 -4.26 8.70 3.02
C CYS A 17 -4.90 7.56 2.24
N GLY A 18 -4.10 6.62 1.71
CA GLY A 18 -4.60 5.54 0.84
C GLY A 18 -5.40 6.03 -0.39
N GLY A 19 -5.37 7.34 -0.67
CA GLY A 19 -6.20 8.01 -1.65
C GLY A 19 -5.77 7.67 -3.08
N ARG A 20 -6.68 7.86 -4.03
CA ARG A 20 -6.37 7.65 -5.44
C ARG A 20 -5.46 8.78 -5.93
N ILE A 21 -4.40 8.41 -6.63
CA ILE A 21 -3.60 9.34 -7.42
C ILE A 21 -4.08 9.22 -8.87
N LEU A 22 -4.38 10.35 -9.50
CA LEU A 22 -4.85 10.39 -10.89
C LEU A 22 -3.68 10.54 -11.86
N LYS A 23 -3.90 10.14 -13.12
CA LYS A 23 -2.95 10.44 -14.19
C LYS A 23 -2.88 11.96 -14.38
N GLY A 24 -1.68 12.51 -14.52
CA GLY A 24 -1.44 13.95 -14.65
C GLY A 24 -1.29 14.69 -13.31
N GLU A 25 -1.50 14.02 -12.19
CA GLU A 25 -1.33 14.62 -10.86
C GLU A 25 0.14 14.77 -10.49
N TYR A 26 0.50 15.88 -9.86
CA TYR A 26 1.85 16.09 -9.30
C TYR A 26 2.00 15.31 -8.00
N VAL A 27 3.07 14.54 -7.90
CA VAL A 27 3.31 13.60 -6.81
C VAL A 27 4.78 13.56 -6.44
N GLU A 28 5.07 13.18 -5.20
CA GLU A 28 6.42 12.74 -4.84
C GLU A 28 6.55 11.24 -5.04
N TYR A 29 7.74 10.81 -5.46
CA TYR A 29 8.07 9.39 -5.60
C TYR A 29 9.43 9.06 -4.98
N SER A 30 9.48 7.94 -4.26
CA SER A 30 10.74 7.21 -4.03
C SER A 30 10.56 5.71 -4.17
N ALA A 31 11.67 5.01 -4.44
CA ALA A 31 11.68 3.56 -4.45
C ALA A 31 11.37 2.94 -3.08
N ALA A 32 11.73 3.61 -1.97
CA ALA A 32 11.53 3.09 -0.62
C ALA A 32 10.06 3.21 -0.16
N THR A 33 9.45 4.37 -0.39
CA THR A 33 8.13 4.68 0.15
C THR A 33 7.00 4.62 -0.89
N GLY A 34 7.31 4.65 -2.18
CA GLY A 34 6.33 4.69 -3.28
C GLY A 34 5.86 6.10 -3.62
N THR A 35 4.69 6.18 -4.26
CA THR A 35 4.12 7.45 -4.75
C THR A 35 3.21 8.09 -3.69
N ARG A 36 3.33 9.41 -3.52
CA ARG A 36 2.55 10.19 -2.55
C ARG A 36 2.03 11.49 -3.16
N HIS A 37 0.86 11.94 -2.70
CA HIS A 37 0.43 13.33 -2.92
C HIS A 37 1.45 14.30 -2.37
N LEU A 38 1.55 15.50 -2.97
CA LEU A 38 2.46 16.54 -2.46
C LEU A 38 2.16 16.91 -1.00
N VAL A 39 0.87 17.00 -0.64
CA VAL A 39 0.43 17.27 0.74
C VAL A 39 0.75 16.13 1.71
N CYS A 40 1.05 14.94 1.19
CA CYS A 40 1.36 13.75 1.98
C CYS A 40 2.86 13.41 1.98
N ALA A 41 3.70 14.24 1.38
CA ALA A 41 5.15 14.04 1.25
C ALA A 41 5.81 13.70 2.59
N SER A 42 5.51 14.49 3.62
CA SER A 42 6.09 14.43 4.96
C SER A 42 5.49 13.36 5.87
N ALA A 43 4.39 12.72 5.46
CA ALA A 43 3.71 11.73 6.29
C ALA A 43 4.52 10.42 6.36
N ASP A 44 4.34 9.65 7.43
CA ASP A 44 4.92 8.31 7.53
C ASP A 44 4.41 7.40 6.41
N GLN A 45 5.17 6.35 6.12
CA GLN A 45 4.70 5.34 5.18
C GLN A 45 3.51 4.60 5.78
N GLY A 46 2.38 4.67 5.07
CA GLY A 46 1.19 3.91 5.40
C GLY A 46 1.37 2.43 5.10
N ARG A 47 0.55 1.60 5.74
CA ARG A 47 0.43 0.19 5.33
C ARG A 47 -0.11 0.15 3.90
N ARG A 48 0.36 -0.81 3.09
CA ARG A 48 -0.13 -0.93 1.72
C ARG A 48 -1.64 -1.19 1.73
N PRO A 49 -2.46 -0.36 1.06
CA PRO A 49 -3.90 -0.60 1.01
C PRO A 49 -4.19 -1.85 0.17
N ASN A 50 -5.21 -2.60 0.58
CA ASN A 50 -5.62 -3.80 -0.12
C ASN A 50 -6.35 -3.42 -1.42
N LEU A 51 -5.69 -3.38 -2.57
CA LEU A 51 -6.34 -2.90 -3.82
C LEU A 51 -7.35 -3.88 -4.45
N LYS A 52 -7.44 -5.11 -3.94
CA LYS A 52 -8.38 -6.15 -4.41
C LYS A 52 -9.12 -6.73 -3.22
N ALA A 53 -10.31 -7.30 -3.43
CA ALA A 53 -10.96 -8.04 -2.35
C ALA A 53 -10.05 -9.22 -1.94
N GLY A 54 -9.96 -9.49 -0.64
CA GLY A 54 -9.14 -10.59 -0.13
C GLY A 54 -9.62 -11.10 1.22
N MET A 55 -9.22 -12.31 1.56
CA MET A 55 -9.61 -12.94 2.81
C MET A 55 -8.53 -12.70 3.87
N CYS A 56 -8.93 -12.17 5.01
CA CYS A 56 -8.07 -12.11 6.19
C CYS A 56 -7.88 -13.51 6.77
N ARG A 57 -6.77 -13.75 7.48
CA ARG A 57 -6.51 -15.01 8.19
C ARG A 57 -7.59 -15.38 9.22
N CYS A 58 -8.35 -14.42 9.73
CA CYS A 58 -9.49 -14.67 10.61
C CYS A 58 -10.77 -15.12 9.88
N GLY A 59 -10.73 -15.28 8.55
CA GLY A 59 -11.87 -15.66 7.71
C GLY A 59 -12.69 -14.48 7.20
N ALA A 60 -12.45 -13.25 7.68
CA ALA A 60 -13.18 -12.08 7.22
C ALA A 60 -12.85 -11.74 5.75
N GLN A 61 -13.89 -11.54 4.94
CA GLN A 61 -13.73 -10.97 3.60
C GLN A 61 -13.51 -9.45 3.72
N VAL A 62 -12.40 -8.98 3.17
CA VAL A 62 -11.99 -7.58 3.21
C VAL A 62 -12.19 -6.99 1.82
N ALA A 63 -13.00 -5.95 1.72
CA ALA A 63 -13.25 -5.28 0.47
C ALA A 63 -11.99 -4.58 -0.07
N PRO A 64 -11.93 -4.24 -1.37
CA PRO A 64 -10.89 -3.36 -1.87
C PRO A 64 -10.84 -2.06 -1.07
N ARG A 65 -9.64 -1.62 -0.73
CA ARG A 65 -9.28 -0.45 0.08
C ARG A 65 -9.65 -0.53 1.56
N GLU A 66 -10.22 -1.63 2.00
CA GLU A 66 -10.40 -1.92 3.42
C GLU A 66 -9.24 -2.75 3.96
N GLY A 67 -9.04 -2.67 5.29
CA GLY A 67 -7.95 -3.38 5.96
C GLY A 67 -6.57 -2.93 5.47
N THR A 68 -5.57 -3.79 5.69
CA THR A 68 -4.17 -3.50 5.36
C THR A 68 -3.47 -4.71 4.78
N LEU A 69 -2.49 -4.49 3.91
CA LEU A 69 -1.58 -5.54 3.45
C LEU A 69 -0.31 -5.53 4.29
N VAL A 70 0.04 -6.70 4.82
CA VAL A 70 1.28 -6.93 5.55
C VAL A 70 2.15 -7.90 4.77
N LEU A 71 3.42 -7.56 4.61
CA LEU A 71 4.40 -8.44 4.00
C LEU A 71 4.77 -9.54 5.00
N LYS A 72 4.42 -10.78 4.71
CA LYS A 72 4.94 -11.94 5.41
C LYS A 72 6.09 -12.53 4.60
N GLU A 73 7.25 -12.62 5.24
CA GLU A 73 8.36 -13.41 4.71
C GLU A 73 8.33 -14.79 5.36
N SER A 74 8.48 -15.83 4.56
CA SER A 74 8.56 -17.21 5.04
C SER A 74 9.75 -17.90 4.40
N LYS A 75 10.49 -18.68 5.20
CA LYS A 75 11.64 -19.44 4.72
C LYS A 75 11.15 -20.78 4.15
N ARG A 76 11.53 -21.10 2.92
CA ARG A 76 11.29 -22.38 2.26
C ARG A 76 12.64 -22.96 1.83
N GLY A 77 13.22 -23.82 2.67
CA GLY A 77 14.56 -24.36 2.47
C GLY A 77 15.62 -23.25 2.46
N ALA A 78 16.34 -23.12 1.35
CA ALA A 78 17.34 -22.07 1.15
C ALA A 78 16.76 -20.74 0.59
N SER A 79 15.46 -20.67 0.32
CA SER A 79 14.80 -19.50 -0.30
C SER A 79 13.87 -18.77 0.67
N PHE A 80 13.65 -17.47 0.43
CA PHE A 80 12.65 -16.66 1.13
C PHE A 80 11.48 -16.37 0.19
N ARG A 81 10.26 -16.65 0.65
CA ARG A 81 9.03 -16.28 -0.05
C ARG A 81 8.40 -15.09 0.64
N LYS A 82 8.22 -14.01 -0.12
CA LYS A 82 7.52 -12.80 0.28
C LYS A 82 6.08 -12.87 -0.21
N GLU A 83 5.12 -12.80 0.71
CA GLU A 83 3.69 -12.82 0.42
C GLU A 83 3.01 -11.63 1.07
N TRP A 84 2.11 -10.97 0.33
CA TRP A 84 1.25 -9.93 0.91
C TRP A 84 0.00 -10.57 1.50
N LEU A 85 -0.18 -10.45 2.81
CA LEU A 85 -1.35 -10.93 3.53
C LEU A 85 -2.31 -9.78 3.81
N VAL A 86 -3.60 -10.05 3.63
CA VAL A 86 -4.67 -9.12 4.00
C VAL A 86 -4.97 -9.25 5.50
N GLN A 87 -4.97 -8.12 6.20
CA GLN A 87 -5.43 -7.98 7.58
C GLN A 87 -6.67 -7.09 7.61
N CYS A 88 -7.78 -7.60 8.16
CA CYS A 88 -8.95 -6.77 8.43
C CYS A 88 -8.67 -5.83 9.61
N SER A 89 -9.53 -4.83 9.82
CA SER A 89 -9.39 -3.85 10.92
C SER A 89 -9.32 -4.47 12.32
N ARG A 90 -9.88 -5.66 12.52
CA ARG A 90 -9.81 -6.40 13.79
C ARG A 90 -8.47 -7.10 14.02
N CYS A 91 -7.69 -7.33 12.96
CA CYS A 91 -6.44 -8.07 12.99
C CYS A 91 -5.23 -7.23 12.55
N ALA A 92 -5.44 -5.94 12.29
CA ALA A 92 -4.43 -4.97 11.88
C ALA A 92 -3.76 -4.33 13.10
#